data_AF-A0A7X8FXQ7-F1
#
_entry.id   AF-A0A7X8FXQ7-F1
#
_cell.length_a   1.000
_cell.length_b   1.000
_cell.length_c   1.000
_cell.angle_alpha   90.00
_cell.angle_beta   90.00
_cell.angle_gamma   90.00
#
_symmetry.space_group_name_H-M   'P 1'
#
loop_
_entity.id
_entity.type
_entity.pdbx_description
1 polymer ?
#
loop_
_entity_poly.entity_id
_entity_poly.type
_entity_poly.pdbx_seq_one_letter_code
_entity_poly.pdbx_strand_id
1 'polypeptide(L)'
;MIQTRKMLAKLAVDTMIGLVFSFFFIIMLPEISAGGRWIAAAVMFFMAGTSASLVVRELWQRLEHRAFKVRDSRLMIQFIDRLRFSYTIDDLMESISTVLEHDADSSVLYVNAENNYVIYNSPTRIATDPDTLEVLSRNFPENWPEGFYLIDEKLGLVSDFQNARGFFLVYGKLHFYVLCRYMKVFERSVFDTMFYEFVNFQKRTKTITQLTAISELSKEWDMVAETQMSFLPQNMPEIPHLDIAAYFRPLVNVSGD
;
A
#
# COMPACT_ATOMS: atom_id res chain seq x y z
N MET A 1 -27.12 8.51 15.38
CA MET A 1 -27.70 9.87 15.17
C MET A 1 -27.74 10.30 13.70
N ILE A 2 -26.69 10.10 12.89
CA ILE A 2 -26.66 10.54 11.47
C ILE A 2 -27.65 9.78 10.59
N GLN A 3 -27.83 8.47 10.80
CA GLN A 3 -28.82 7.66 10.06
C GLN A 3 -30.26 8.09 10.34
N THR A 4 -30.57 8.43 11.60
CA THR A 4 -31.91 8.90 12.02
C THR A 4 -32.25 10.27 11.40
N ARG A 5 -31.26 11.18 11.30
CA ARG A 5 -31.43 12.48 10.62
C ARG A 5 -31.62 12.33 9.10
N LYS A 6 -30.90 11.42 8.45
CA LYS A 6 -31.09 11.12 7.02
C LYS A 6 -32.47 10.53 6.73
N MET A 7 -32.97 9.66 7.62
CA MET A 7 -34.31 9.08 7.49
C MET A 7 -35.41 10.13 7.64
N LEU A 8 -35.29 11.02 8.62
CA LEU A 8 -36.23 12.15 8.82
C LEU A 8 -36.21 13.14 7.66
N ALA A 9 -35.03 13.50 7.15
CA ALA A 9 -34.91 14.41 6.00
C ALA A 9 -35.52 13.81 4.73
N LYS A 10 -35.29 12.52 4.48
CA LYS A 10 -35.89 11.81 3.35
C LYS A 10 -37.42 11.77 3.47
N LEU A 11 -37.94 11.44 4.66
CA LEU A 11 -39.37 11.39 4.90
C LEU A 11 -40.03 12.77 4.74
N ALA A 12 -39.36 13.85 5.14
CA ALA A 12 -39.82 15.21 4.92
C ALA A 12 -39.87 15.59 3.41
N VAL A 13 -38.84 15.24 2.65
CA VAL A 13 -38.78 15.47 1.19
C VAL A 13 -39.86 14.66 0.48
N ASP A 14 -40.02 13.39 0.83
CA ASP A 14 -41.06 12.52 0.25
C ASP A 14 -42.46 13.07 0.57
N THR A 15 -42.70 13.55 1.79
CA THR A 15 -44.00 14.17 2.17
C THR A 15 -44.26 15.46 1.40
N MET A 16 -43.23 16.29 1.18
CA MET A 16 -43.35 17.53 0.40
C MET A 16 -43.66 17.25 -1.07
N ILE A 17 -42.98 16.27 -1.68
CA ILE A 17 -43.25 15.84 -3.06
C ILE A 17 -44.69 15.30 -3.17
N GLY A 18 -45.16 14.54 -2.18
CA GLY A 18 -46.54 14.06 -2.13
C GLY A 18 -47.60 15.15 -2.09
N LEU A 19 -47.38 16.20 -1.30
CA LEU A 19 -48.28 17.36 -1.23
C LEU A 19 -48.33 18.12 -2.56
N VAL A 20 -47.17 18.33 -3.21
CA VAL A 20 -47.09 19.01 -4.50
C VAL A 20 -47.77 18.19 -5.61
N PHE A 21 -47.57 16.87 -5.64
CA PHE A 21 -48.22 15.99 -6.62
C PHE A 21 -49.74 15.89 -6.39
N SER A 22 -50.19 15.82 -5.14
CA SER A 22 -51.61 15.81 -4.80
C SER A 22 -52.29 17.11 -5.24
N PHE A 23 -51.65 18.27 -4.99
CA PHE A 23 -52.13 19.57 -5.46
C PHE A 23 -52.19 19.67 -6.99
N PHE A 24 -51.16 19.17 -7.69
CA PHE A 24 -51.11 19.13 -9.15
C PHE A 24 -52.23 18.26 -9.76
N PHE A 25 -52.52 17.09 -9.15
CA PHE A 25 -53.58 16.18 -9.61
C PHE A 25 -54.99 16.73 -9.41
N ILE A 26 -55.22 17.49 -8.34
CA ILE A 26 -56.49 18.18 -8.09
C ILE A 26 -56.80 19.21 -9.19
N ILE A 27 -55.76 19.83 -9.76
CA ILE A 27 -55.87 20.82 -10.83
C ILE A 27 -56.05 20.16 -12.21
N MET A 28 -55.32 19.08 -12.51
CA MET A 28 -55.28 18.47 -13.85
C MET A 28 -56.48 17.58 -14.20
N LEU A 29 -57.24 17.06 -13.22
CA LEU A 29 -58.36 16.13 -13.46
C LEU A 29 -59.69 16.64 -12.89
N PRO A 30 -60.32 17.65 -13.53
CA PRO A 30 -61.58 18.23 -13.07
C PRO A 30 -62.82 17.35 -13.33
N GLU A 31 -62.71 16.29 -14.13
CA GLU A 31 -63.86 15.45 -14.53
C GLU A 31 -64.15 14.28 -13.56
N ILE A 32 -63.23 13.96 -12.65
CA ILE A 32 -63.37 12.85 -11.71
C ILE A 32 -64.06 13.34 -10.43
N SER A 33 -64.91 12.51 -9.79
CA SER A 33 -65.52 12.84 -8.49
C SER A 33 -64.47 13.12 -7.41
N ALA A 34 -64.80 13.96 -6.42
CA ALA A 34 -63.85 14.37 -5.37
C ALA A 34 -63.20 13.19 -4.65
N GLY A 35 -63.94 12.10 -4.37
CA GLY A 35 -63.40 10.89 -3.77
C GLY A 35 -62.43 10.12 -4.67
N GLY A 36 -62.68 10.07 -5.98
CA GLY A 36 -61.80 9.41 -6.94
C GLY A 36 -60.44 10.12 -7.08
N ARG A 37 -60.41 11.45 -6.94
CA ARG A 37 -59.16 12.24 -6.98
C ARG A 37 -58.24 11.92 -5.80
N TRP A 38 -58.79 11.76 -4.60
CA TRP A 38 -58.00 11.40 -3.41
C TRP A 38 -57.38 10.00 -3.54
N ILE A 39 -58.15 9.03 -4.06
CA ILE A 39 -57.65 7.66 -4.29
C ILE A 39 -56.56 7.66 -5.37
N ALA A 40 -56.78 8.34 -6.50
CA ALA A 40 -55.79 8.43 -7.57
C ALA A 40 -54.48 9.10 -7.12
N ALA A 41 -54.57 10.18 -6.33
CA ALA A 41 -53.41 10.84 -5.75
C ALA A 41 -52.64 9.93 -4.77
N ALA A 42 -53.35 9.17 -3.92
CA ALA A 42 -52.72 8.24 -2.98
C ALA A 42 -51.98 7.10 -3.69
N VAL A 43 -52.57 6.53 -4.74
CA VAL A 43 -51.94 5.46 -5.55
C VAL A 43 -50.70 5.97 -6.28
N MET A 44 -50.79 7.14 -6.91
CA MET A 44 -49.64 7.76 -7.59
C MET A 44 -48.53 8.13 -6.62
N PHE A 45 -48.86 8.62 -5.42
CA PHE A 45 -47.88 8.89 -4.38
C PHE A 45 -47.12 7.64 -3.96
N PHE A 46 -47.82 6.52 -3.75
CA PHE A 46 -47.18 5.24 -3.43
C PHE A 46 -46.27 4.73 -4.57
N MET A 47 -46.71 4.84 -5.82
CA MET A 47 -45.87 4.47 -6.98
C MET A 47 -44.65 5.38 -7.13
N ALA A 48 -44.82 6.69 -6.99
CA ALA A 48 -43.73 7.67 -7.08
C ALA A 48 -42.74 7.52 -5.92
N GLY A 49 -43.22 7.32 -4.69
CA GLY A 49 -42.37 7.13 -3.52
C GLY A 49 -41.56 5.84 -3.56
N THR A 50 -42.18 4.72 -3.97
CA THR A 50 -41.46 3.46 -4.12
C THR A 50 -40.42 3.51 -5.24
N SER A 51 -40.77 4.05 -6.41
CA SER A 51 -39.83 4.20 -7.53
C SER A 51 -38.68 5.16 -7.22
N ALA A 52 -38.95 6.33 -6.64
CA ALA A 52 -37.91 7.27 -6.21
C ALA A 52 -36.98 6.65 -5.17
N SER A 53 -37.51 5.88 -4.23
CA SER A 53 -36.69 5.23 -3.19
C SER A 53 -35.73 4.19 -3.76
N LEU A 54 -36.13 3.44 -4.79
CA LEU A 54 -35.30 2.46 -5.47
C LEU A 54 -34.22 3.14 -6.33
N VAL A 55 -34.61 4.18 -7.08
CA VAL A 55 -33.68 4.95 -7.92
C VAL A 55 -32.61 5.65 -7.09
N VAL A 56 -33.00 6.30 -5.98
CA VAL A 56 -32.05 6.96 -5.07
C VAL A 56 -31.11 5.94 -4.42
N ARG A 57 -31.61 4.76 -4.04
CA ARG A 57 -30.75 3.71 -3.44
C ARG A 57 -29.71 3.21 -4.43
N GLU A 58 -30.11 2.94 -5.67
CA GLU A 58 -29.21 2.51 -6.75
C GLU A 58 -28.20 3.59 -7.13
N LEU A 59 -28.63 4.84 -7.28
CA LEU A 59 -27.74 5.97 -7.55
C LEU A 59 -26.73 6.16 -6.42
N TRP A 60 -27.18 6.09 -5.17
CA TRP A 60 -26.29 6.24 -4.02
C TRP A 60 -25.29 5.09 -3.95
N GLN A 61 -25.72 3.85 -4.17
CA GLN A 61 -24.82 2.68 -4.21
C GLN A 61 -23.80 2.80 -5.35
N ARG A 62 -24.19 3.25 -6.54
CA ARG A 62 -23.28 3.44 -7.68
C ARG A 62 -22.33 4.62 -7.50
N LEU A 63 -22.79 5.73 -6.92
CA LEU A 63 -21.96 6.89 -6.61
C LEU A 63 -20.97 6.59 -5.50
N GLU A 64 -21.41 5.91 -4.44
CA GLU A 64 -20.56 5.47 -3.34
C GLU A 64 -19.50 4.48 -3.85
N HIS A 65 -19.88 3.52 -4.70
CA HIS A 65 -18.94 2.59 -5.33
C HIS A 65 -17.95 3.27 -6.28
N ARG A 66 -18.35 4.28 -7.06
CA ARG A 66 -17.40 4.97 -7.95
C ARG A 66 -16.52 5.97 -7.21
N ALA A 67 -17.09 6.77 -6.31
CA ALA A 67 -16.35 7.84 -5.64
C ALA A 67 -15.39 7.31 -4.58
N PHE A 68 -15.79 6.34 -3.74
CA PHE A 68 -14.93 5.84 -2.67
C PHE A 68 -13.92 4.81 -3.19
N LYS A 69 -14.35 3.85 -4.01
CA LYS A 69 -13.45 2.77 -4.47
C LYS A 69 -12.31 3.29 -5.35
N VAL A 70 -12.57 4.29 -6.20
CA VAL A 70 -11.55 4.92 -7.06
C VAL A 70 -10.67 5.88 -6.27
N ARG A 71 -11.22 6.62 -5.31
CA ARG A 71 -10.45 7.61 -4.53
C ARG A 71 -9.56 6.95 -3.48
N ASP A 72 -10.02 5.91 -2.80
CA ASP A 72 -9.23 5.27 -1.74
C ASP A 72 -8.18 4.34 -2.33
N SER A 73 -8.48 3.65 -3.45
CA SER A 73 -7.46 2.91 -4.21
C SER A 73 -6.36 3.82 -4.78
N ARG A 74 -6.63 5.13 -4.92
CA ARG A 74 -5.63 6.12 -5.35
C ARG A 74 -4.45 6.20 -4.38
N LEU A 75 -4.67 6.04 -3.07
CA LEU A 75 -3.60 6.08 -2.07
C LEU A 75 -2.64 4.89 -2.25
N MET A 76 -3.20 3.70 -2.50
CA MET A 76 -2.40 2.51 -2.81
C MET A 76 -1.65 2.69 -4.14
N ILE A 77 -2.29 3.24 -5.17
CA ILE A 77 -1.62 3.55 -6.45
C ILE A 77 -0.49 4.58 -6.26
N GLN A 78 -0.72 5.63 -5.47
CA GLN A 78 0.30 6.62 -5.14
C GLN A 78 1.48 6.00 -4.38
N PHE A 79 1.21 5.07 -3.46
CA PHE A 79 2.26 4.32 -2.78
C PHE A 79 3.05 3.45 -3.76
N ILE A 80 2.37 2.74 -4.67
CA ILE A 80 3.01 1.94 -5.73
C ILE A 80 3.90 2.83 -6.61
N ASP A 81 3.42 4.01 -6.99
CA ASP A 81 4.19 4.94 -7.80
C ASP A 81 5.43 5.45 -7.05
N ARG A 82 5.33 5.75 -5.74
CA ARG A 82 6.52 6.10 -4.95
C ARG A 82 7.49 4.92 -4.85
N LEU A 83 6.99 3.71 -4.60
CA LEU A 83 7.77 2.49 -4.52
C LEU A 83 8.56 2.18 -5.80
N ARG A 84 8.02 2.56 -6.97
CA ARG A 84 8.74 2.46 -8.26
C ARG A 84 10.01 3.30 -8.29
N PHE A 85 9.98 4.46 -7.64
CA PHE A 85 11.09 5.43 -7.60
C PHE A 85 11.91 5.36 -6.31
N SER A 86 11.57 4.47 -5.38
CA SER A 86 12.41 4.16 -4.22
C SER A 86 13.57 3.27 -4.66
N TYR A 87 14.79 3.61 -4.23
CA TYR A 87 16.00 2.84 -4.52
C TYR A 87 16.69 2.36 -3.24
N THR A 88 16.48 3.06 -2.13
CA THR A 88 17.01 2.76 -0.81
C THR A 88 15.90 2.38 0.19
N ILE A 89 16.28 1.80 1.33
CA ILE A 89 15.36 1.55 2.43
C ILE A 89 14.84 2.87 3.02
N ASP A 90 15.65 3.92 3.05
CA ASP A 90 15.23 5.24 3.54
C ASP A 90 14.11 5.84 2.65
N ASP A 91 14.23 5.73 1.33
CA ASP A 91 13.17 6.16 0.39
C ASP A 91 11.85 5.41 0.63
N LEU A 92 11.96 4.11 0.95
CA LEU A 92 10.81 3.28 1.29
C LEU A 92 10.19 3.74 2.61
N MET A 93 11.00 3.99 3.64
CA MET A 93 10.53 4.47 4.95
C MET A 93 9.81 5.82 4.83
N GLU A 94 10.35 6.75 4.02
CA GLU A 94 9.69 8.03 3.74
C GLU A 94 8.35 7.81 3.01
N SER A 95 8.32 6.91 2.03
CA SER A 95 7.10 6.58 1.28
C SER A 95 6.03 5.93 2.16
N ILE A 96 6.43 5.08 3.11
CA ILE A 96 5.55 4.49 4.11
C ILE A 96 4.99 5.60 4.99
N SER A 97 5.84 6.43 5.58
CA SER A 97 5.41 7.44 6.53
C SER A 97 4.47 8.48 5.89
N THR A 98 4.79 8.92 4.68
CA THR A 98 3.99 9.94 3.99
C THR A 98 2.68 9.39 3.42
N VAL A 99 2.70 8.23 2.76
CA VAL A 99 1.51 7.73 2.06
C VAL A 99 0.70 6.75 2.91
N LEU A 100 1.35 5.76 3.52
CA LEU A 100 0.64 4.72 4.28
C LEU A 100 0.22 5.22 5.66
N GLU A 101 1.11 5.87 6.40
CA GLU A 101 0.79 6.36 7.75
C GLU A 101 -0.02 7.65 7.73
N HIS A 102 0.49 8.69 7.07
CA HIS A 102 -0.14 10.01 7.11
C HIS A 102 -1.39 10.09 6.23
N ASP A 103 -1.30 9.76 4.94
CA ASP A 103 -2.44 9.91 4.02
C ASP A 103 -3.47 8.77 4.14
N ALA A 104 -3.01 7.55 4.41
CA ALA A 104 -3.84 6.35 4.48
C ALA A 104 -4.11 5.84 5.90
N ASP A 105 -3.69 6.53 6.97
CA ASP A 105 -3.99 6.15 8.37
C ASP A 105 -3.78 4.64 8.64
N SER A 106 -2.71 4.08 8.09
CA SER A 106 -2.36 2.67 8.17
C SER A 106 -1.14 2.49 9.06
N SER A 107 -1.07 1.35 9.73
CA SER A 107 0.10 0.98 10.55
C SER A 107 0.92 -0.06 9.81
N VAL A 108 2.22 0.15 9.74
CA VAL A 108 3.13 -0.68 8.96
C VAL A 108 4.16 -1.30 9.87
N LEU A 109 4.50 -2.54 9.59
CA LEU A 109 5.56 -3.29 10.24
C LEU A 109 6.35 -4.02 9.17
N TYR A 110 7.65 -3.74 9.09
CA TYR A 110 8.56 -4.35 8.14
C TYR A 110 9.62 -5.13 8.90
N VAL A 111 9.69 -6.43 8.67
CA VAL A 111 10.47 -7.36 9.50
C VAL A 111 11.26 -8.31 8.60
N ASN A 112 12.47 -8.64 9.03
CA ASN A 112 13.16 -9.82 8.56
C ASN A 112 12.74 -11.02 9.42
N ALA A 113 12.00 -11.96 8.83
CA ALA A 113 11.46 -13.12 9.51
C ALA A 113 12.55 -14.16 9.89
N GLU A 114 13.74 -14.11 9.30
CA GLU A 114 14.85 -15.01 9.64
C GLU A 114 15.34 -14.80 11.07
N ASN A 115 15.49 -13.54 11.48
CA ASN A 115 16.02 -13.16 12.79
C ASN A 115 15.03 -12.35 13.64
N ASN A 116 13.78 -12.22 13.17
CA ASN A 116 12.74 -11.36 13.75
C ASN A 116 13.18 -9.90 13.95
N TYR A 117 14.13 -9.42 13.12
CA TYR A 117 14.61 -8.05 13.19
C TYR A 117 13.60 -7.10 12.56
N VAL A 118 13.14 -6.13 13.33
CA VAL A 118 12.23 -5.08 12.86
C VAL A 118 13.05 -4.03 12.12
N ILE A 119 12.86 -3.94 10.81
CA ILE A 119 13.49 -2.95 9.93
C ILE A 119 12.77 -1.60 10.06
N TYR A 120 11.44 -1.65 10.13
CA TYR A 120 10.59 -0.46 10.30
C TYR A 120 9.34 -0.80 11.10
N ASN A 121 8.93 0.10 11.99
CA ASN A 121 7.66 0.05 12.68
C ASN A 121 7.02 1.43 12.75
N SER A 122 5.72 1.48 12.45
CA SER A 122 4.93 2.68 12.67
C SER A 122 4.82 3.04 14.15
N PRO A 123 4.66 4.32 14.50
CA PRO A 123 4.52 4.79 15.89
C PRO A 123 3.16 4.44 16.52
N THR A 124 2.42 3.49 15.96
CA THR A 124 1.11 3.09 16.46
C THR A 124 1.23 1.93 17.45
N ARG A 125 0.25 1.84 18.35
CA ARG A 125 0.24 0.80 19.39
C ARG A 125 0.33 -0.60 18.80
N ILE A 126 -0.39 -0.87 17.69
CA ILE A 126 -0.41 -2.21 17.09
C ILE A 126 0.93 -2.60 16.46
N ALA A 127 1.65 -1.66 15.85
CA ALA A 127 2.96 -1.94 15.25
C ALA A 127 4.10 -1.99 16.28
N THR A 128 3.90 -1.41 17.46
CA THR A 128 4.92 -1.35 18.54
C THR A 128 4.73 -2.45 19.58
N ASP A 129 3.58 -3.11 19.61
CA ASP A 129 3.24 -4.13 20.61
C ASP A 129 4.03 -5.43 20.36
N PRO A 130 4.88 -5.90 21.30
CA PRO A 130 5.63 -7.14 21.15
C PRO A 130 4.74 -8.35 20.90
N ASP A 131 3.54 -8.36 21.50
CA ASP A 131 2.56 -9.45 21.34
C ASP A 131 2.11 -9.56 19.88
N THR A 132 2.01 -8.44 19.15
CA THR A 132 1.65 -8.43 17.72
C THR A 132 2.74 -9.10 16.89
N LEU A 133 4.01 -8.80 17.15
CA LEU A 133 5.15 -9.41 16.45
C LEU A 133 5.22 -10.92 16.75
N GLU A 134 4.97 -11.33 17.99
CA GLU A 134 4.93 -12.75 18.37
C GLU A 134 3.81 -13.50 17.64
N VAL A 135 2.61 -12.94 17.59
CA VAL A 135 1.48 -13.55 16.86
C VAL A 135 1.78 -13.65 15.36
N LEU A 136 2.33 -12.59 14.75
CA LEU A 136 2.68 -12.59 13.33
C LEU A 136 3.79 -13.59 13.01
N SER A 137 4.85 -13.67 13.81
CA SER A 137 5.95 -14.62 13.59
C SER A 137 5.51 -16.08 13.78
N ARG A 138 4.59 -16.34 14.72
CA ARG A 138 3.99 -17.68 14.90
C ARG A 138 3.08 -18.07 13.75
N ASN A 139 2.24 -17.14 13.28
CA ASN A 139 1.28 -17.42 12.21
C ASN A 139 1.96 -17.50 10.83
N PHE A 140 2.99 -16.68 10.61
CA PHE A 140 3.68 -16.53 9.34
C PHE A 140 5.19 -16.72 9.55
N PRO A 141 5.67 -17.98 9.58
CA PRO A 141 7.08 -18.29 9.80
C PRO A 141 7.96 -17.88 8.62
N GLU A 142 9.28 -17.93 8.81
CA GLU A 142 10.30 -17.55 7.81
C GLU A 142 10.27 -18.31 6.47
N ASN A 143 9.58 -19.46 6.40
CA ASN A 143 9.44 -20.25 5.16
C ASN A 143 8.07 -20.05 4.51
N TRP A 144 7.37 -18.97 4.88
CA TRP A 144 6.10 -18.63 4.26
C TRP A 144 6.31 -18.35 2.76
N PRO A 145 5.42 -18.84 1.88
CA PRO A 145 5.54 -18.63 0.45
C PRO A 145 5.50 -17.14 0.09
N GLU A 146 6.24 -16.77 -0.95
CA GLU A 146 6.21 -15.41 -1.49
C GLU A 146 4.84 -15.07 -2.07
N GLY A 147 4.38 -13.85 -1.81
CA GLY A 147 3.10 -13.41 -2.33
C GLY A 147 2.46 -12.27 -1.56
N PHE A 148 1.23 -11.98 -1.96
CA PHE A 148 0.32 -11.06 -1.30
C PHE A 148 -0.73 -11.85 -0.50
N TYR A 149 -0.94 -11.44 0.75
CA TYR A 149 -1.86 -12.10 1.67
C TYR A 149 -2.66 -11.09 2.47
N LEU A 150 -3.88 -11.46 2.88
CA LEU A 150 -4.74 -10.62 3.70
C LEU A 150 -4.77 -11.12 5.14
N ILE A 151 -4.91 -10.20 6.08
CA ILE A 151 -5.01 -10.49 7.52
C ILE A 151 -6.28 -9.93 8.13
N ASP A 152 -6.87 -10.65 9.08
CA ASP A 152 -8.00 -10.18 9.88
C ASP A 152 -7.57 -9.37 11.11
N GLU A 153 -8.56 -9.02 11.94
CA GLU A 153 -8.36 -8.33 13.22
C GLU A 153 -7.54 -9.12 14.25
N LYS A 154 -7.49 -10.45 14.10
CA LYS A 154 -6.72 -11.36 14.97
C LYS A 154 -5.36 -11.72 14.36
N LEU A 155 -4.95 -11.02 13.29
CA LEU A 155 -3.69 -11.25 12.57
C LEU A 155 -3.60 -12.66 11.96
N GLY A 156 -4.74 -13.26 11.63
CA GLY A 156 -4.86 -14.53 10.93
C GLY A 156 -5.09 -14.35 9.44
N LEU A 157 -4.77 -15.36 8.64
CA LEU A 157 -4.92 -15.34 7.18
C LEU A 157 -6.40 -15.31 6.75
N VAL A 158 -6.72 -14.48 5.77
CA VAL A 158 -8.06 -14.38 5.18
C VAL A 158 -7.98 -14.41 3.66
N SER A 159 -9.01 -14.93 2.99
CA SER A 159 -9.08 -14.95 1.52
C SER A 159 -9.92 -13.82 0.92
N ASP A 160 -10.75 -13.15 1.72
CA ASP A 160 -11.65 -12.09 1.26
C ASP A 160 -11.35 -10.72 1.88
N PHE A 161 -11.44 -9.69 1.05
CA PHE A 161 -11.21 -8.29 1.37
C PHE A 161 -12.28 -7.72 2.32
N GLN A 162 -13.46 -8.32 2.42
CA GLN A 162 -14.53 -7.85 3.32
C GLN A 162 -14.16 -8.02 4.79
N ASN A 163 -13.46 -9.10 5.13
CA ASN A 163 -13.05 -9.42 6.49
C ASN A 163 -11.59 -9.02 6.78
N ALA A 164 -10.87 -8.52 5.78
CA ALA A 164 -9.50 -8.09 5.92
C ALA A 164 -9.40 -6.77 6.72
N ARG A 165 -8.48 -6.76 7.67
CA ARG A 165 -8.05 -5.59 8.47
C ARG A 165 -6.60 -5.19 8.18
N GLY A 166 -6.03 -5.77 7.14
CA GLY A 166 -4.72 -5.45 6.62
C GLY A 166 -4.31 -6.44 5.56
N PHE A 167 -3.10 -6.27 5.09
CA PHE A 167 -2.44 -7.19 4.18
C PHE A 167 -0.96 -7.30 4.54
N PHE A 168 -0.29 -8.28 3.96
CA PHE A 168 1.16 -8.34 4.02
C PHE A 168 1.74 -8.91 2.73
N LEU A 169 2.96 -8.48 2.44
CA LEU A 169 3.76 -8.94 1.32
C LEU A 169 4.92 -9.78 1.85
N VAL A 170 5.18 -10.90 1.20
CA VAL A 170 6.33 -11.76 1.51
C VAL A 170 7.22 -11.88 0.29
N TYR A 171 8.49 -11.52 0.45
CA TYR A 171 9.53 -11.72 -0.55
C TYR A 171 10.81 -12.23 0.12
N GLY A 172 11.22 -13.46 -0.20
CA GLY A 172 12.25 -14.18 0.55
C GLY A 172 11.91 -14.23 2.05
N LYS A 173 12.83 -13.71 2.88
CA LYS A 173 12.68 -13.65 4.35
C LYS A 173 12.08 -12.33 4.85
N LEU A 174 11.71 -11.43 3.94
CA LEU A 174 11.24 -10.09 4.28
C LEU A 174 9.72 -10.06 4.28
N HIS A 175 9.14 -9.73 5.43
CA HIS A 175 7.70 -9.62 5.63
C HIS A 175 7.32 -8.15 5.83
N PHE A 176 6.44 -7.65 4.97
CA PHE A 176 5.94 -6.28 4.99
C PHE A 176 4.45 -6.26 5.30
N TYR A 177 4.11 -5.98 6.56
CA TYR A 177 2.74 -5.94 7.06
C TYR A 177 2.18 -4.53 7.01
N VAL A 178 0.97 -4.37 6.48
CA VAL A 178 0.23 -3.12 6.44
C VAL A 178 -1.16 -3.35 7.02
N LEU A 179 -1.38 -2.82 8.21
CA LEU A 179 -2.61 -2.90 8.97
C LEU A 179 -3.48 -1.69 8.62
N CYS A 180 -4.62 -1.95 7.99
CA CYS A 180 -5.52 -0.95 7.46
C CYS A 180 -6.97 -1.41 7.65
N ARG A 181 -7.79 -0.61 8.36
CA ARG A 181 -9.15 -1.03 8.75
C ARG A 181 -10.16 -1.10 7.60
N TYR A 182 -9.83 -0.51 6.46
CA TYR A 182 -10.77 -0.27 5.36
C TYR A 182 -10.43 -1.02 4.07
N MET A 183 -9.74 -2.18 4.17
CA MET A 183 -9.39 -3.05 3.04
C MET A 183 -10.55 -3.36 2.07
N LYS A 184 -11.78 -3.43 2.59
CA LYS A 184 -13.00 -3.67 1.82
C LYS A 184 -13.28 -2.67 0.69
N VAL A 185 -12.69 -1.47 0.73
CA VAL A 185 -12.90 -0.42 -0.27
C VAL A 185 -11.87 -0.44 -1.40
N PHE A 186 -10.80 -1.23 -1.29
CA PHE A 186 -9.76 -1.26 -2.31
C PHE A 186 -10.10 -2.21 -3.46
N GLU A 187 -9.58 -1.90 -4.64
CA GLU A 187 -9.65 -2.78 -5.80
C GLU A 187 -8.55 -3.86 -5.75
N ARG A 188 -8.92 -5.11 -6.03
CA ARG A 188 -8.00 -6.26 -5.91
C ARG A 188 -6.80 -6.16 -6.87
N SER A 189 -7.02 -5.63 -8.07
CA SER A 189 -6.00 -5.46 -9.13
C SER A 189 -4.81 -4.59 -8.70
N VAL A 190 -5.02 -3.66 -7.77
CA VAL A 190 -3.98 -2.77 -7.26
C VAL A 190 -2.93 -3.55 -6.47
N PHE A 191 -3.31 -4.61 -5.77
CA PHE A 191 -2.41 -5.37 -4.92
C PHE A 191 -1.48 -6.31 -5.71
N ASP A 192 -1.93 -6.83 -6.85
CA ASP A 192 -1.06 -7.59 -7.75
C ASP A 192 0.09 -6.69 -8.26
N THR A 193 -0.25 -5.45 -8.62
CA THR A 193 0.73 -4.45 -9.06
C THR A 193 1.64 -4.04 -7.90
N MET A 194 1.09 -3.88 -6.70
CA MET A 194 1.86 -3.55 -5.51
C MET A 194 2.90 -4.61 -5.18
N PHE A 195 2.51 -5.88 -5.20
CA PHE A 195 3.43 -6.98 -4.93
C PHE A 195 4.55 -7.03 -5.99
N TYR A 196 4.20 -6.88 -7.26
CA TYR A 196 5.18 -6.83 -8.34
C TYR A 196 6.21 -5.70 -8.14
N GLU A 197 5.76 -4.48 -7.83
CA GLU A 197 6.67 -3.35 -7.62
C GLU A 197 7.48 -3.48 -6.33
N PHE A 198 6.92 -4.07 -5.29
CA PHE A 198 7.65 -4.37 -4.05
C PHE A 198 8.80 -5.35 -4.32
N VAL A 199 8.55 -6.43 -5.05
CA VAL A 199 9.58 -7.39 -5.44
C VAL A 199 10.67 -6.71 -6.28
N ASN A 200 10.28 -5.85 -7.22
CA ASN A 200 11.24 -5.11 -8.04
C ASN A 200 12.08 -4.13 -7.21
N PHE A 201 11.46 -3.42 -6.26
CA PHE A 201 12.17 -2.57 -5.31
C PHE A 201 13.23 -3.37 -4.57
N GLN A 202 12.88 -4.49 -3.96
CA GLN A 202 13.81 -5.33 -3.20
C GLN A 202 14.99 -5.80 -4.07
N LYS A 203 14.73 -6.22 -5.31
CA LYS A 203 15.77 -6.61 -6.27
C LYS A 203 16.70 -5.45 -6.63
N ARG A 204 16.13 -4.27 -6.90
CA ARG A 204 16.90 -3.05 -7.23
C ARG A 204 17.80 -2.65 -6.05
N THR A 205 17.24 -2.57 -4.85
CA THR A 205 17.99 -2.22 -3.64
C THR A 205 19.13 -3.20 -3.40
N LYS A 206 18.86 -4.52 -3.46
CA LYS A 206 19.91 -5.55 -3.33
C LYS A 206 21.03 -5.38 -4.36
N THR A 207 20.68 -5.12 -5.62
CA THR A 207 21.65 -4.92 -6.71
C THR A 207 22.49 -3.67 -6.47
N ILE A 208 21.86 -2.56 -6.10
CA ILE A 208 22.56 -1.29 -5.81
C ILE A 208 23.52 -1.49 -4.64
N THR A 209 23.08 -2.09 -3.53
CA THR A 209 23.94 -2.35 -2.37
C THR A 209 25.16 -3.21 -2.74
N GLN A 210 24.98 -4.25 -3.56
CA GLN A 210 26.09 -5.09 -4.03
C GLN A 210 27.07 -4.33 -4.91
N LEU A 211 26.57 -3.51 -5.85
CA LEU A 211 27.41 -2.69 -6.72
C LEU A 211 28.20 -1.64 -5.94
N THR A 212 27.56 -1.00 -4.96
CA THR A 212 28.23 -0.05 -4.07
C THR A 212 29.35 -0.73 -3.29
N ALA A 213 29.10 -1.90 -2.70
CA ALA A 213 30.13 -2.66 -1.98
C ALA A 213 31.31 -3.06 -2.89
N ILE A 214 31.04 -3.49 -4.13
CA ILE A 214 32.09 -3.79 -5.11
C ILE A 214 32.89 -2.53 -5.46
N SER A 215 32.23 -1.39 -5.63
CA SER A 215 32.89 -0.11 -5.94
C SER A 215 33.76 0.38 -4.78
N GLU A 216 33.32 0.20 -3.53
CA GLU A 216 34.11 0.53 -2.34
C GLU A 216 35.35 -0.37 -2.25
N LEU A 217 35.19 -1.68 -2.40
CA LEU A 217 36.31 -2.63 -2.44
C LEU A 217 37.31 -2.32 -3.57
N SER A 218 36.82 -1.96 -4.75
CA SER A 218 37.69 -1.59 -5.88
C SER A 218 38.52 -0.35 -5.55
N LYS A 219 37.91 0.66 -4.90
CA LYS A 219 38.61 1.86 -4.45
C LYS A 219 39.65 1.55 -3.37
N GLU A 220 39.34 0.63 -2.45
CA GLU A 220 40.31 0.15 -1.47
C GLU A 220 41.51 -0.54 -2.14
N TRP A 221 41.26 -1.36 -3.16
CA TRP A 221 42.31 -2.00 -3.93
C TRP A 221 43.19 -1.01 -4.69
N ASP A 222 42.59 0.02 -5.30
CA ASP A 222 43.35 1.07 -5.97
C ASP A 222 44.27 1.81 -4.97
N MET A 223 43.78 2.13 -3.77
CA MET A 223 44.61 2.74 -2.71
C MET A 223 45.75 1.83 -2.26
N VAL A 224 45.51 0.52 -2.10
CA VAL A 224 46.55 -0.46 -1.75
C VAL A 224 47.60 -0.55 -2.87
N ALA A 225 47.17 -0.59 -4.12
CA ALA A 225 48.07 -0.63 -5.27
C ALA A 225 48.92 0.63 -5.38
N GLU A 226 48.34 1.82 -5.19
CA GLU A 226 49.06 3.10 -5.13
C GLU A 226 50.07 3.13 -3.98
N THR A 227 49.70 2.61 -2.81
CA THR A 227 50.59 2.53 -1.65
C THR A 227 51.76 1.58 -1.94
N GLN A 228 51.50 0.40 -2.53
CA GLN A 228 52.54 -0.54 -2.95
C GLN A 228 53.48 0.07 -3.99
N MET A 229 52.93 0.79 -4.97
CA MET A 229 53.70 1.56 -5.95
C MET A 229 54.58 2.62 -5.29
N SER A 230 54.11 3.27 -4.23
CA SER A 230 54.89 4.29 -3.52
C SER A 230 56.13 3.74 -2.81
N PHE A 231 56.15 2.43 -2.49
CA PHE A 231 57.33 1.76 -1.94
C PHE A 231 58.35 1.36 -3.01
N LEU A 232 58.00 1.43 -4.30
CA LEU A 232 58.94 1.13 -5.37
C LEU A 232 59.90 2.31 -5.59
N PRO A 233 61.17 2.03 -5.90
CA PRO A 233 62.12 3.09 -6.23
C PRO A 233 61.67 3.82 -7.51
N GLN A 234 61.70 5.16 -7.48
CA GLN A 234 61.27 6.00 -8.61
C GLN A 234 62.15 5.79 -9.86
N ASN A 235 63.42 5.46 -9.67
CA ASN A 235 64.38 5.16 -10.72
C ASN A 235 64.98 3.77 -10.52
N MET A 236 65.12 3.01 -11.60
CA MET A 236 65.78 1.71 -11.56
C MET A 236 67.28 1.90 -11.25
N PRO A 237 67.87 1.09 -10.37
CA PRO A 237 69.30 1.14 -10.11
C PRO A 237 70.09 0.73 -11.34
N GLU A 238 71.03 1.56 -11.78
CA GLU A 238 71.93 1.26 -12.89
C GLU A 238 73.10 0.41 -12.38
N ILE A 239 73.19 -0.84 -12.85
CA ILE A 239 74.26 -1.79 -12.50
C ILE A 239 75.05 -2.11 -13.78
N PRO A 240 76.38 -1.90 -13.82
CA PRO A 240 77.18 -2.18 -15.01
C PRO A 240 77.05 -3.64 -15.46
N HIS A 241 76.80 -3.84 -16.75
CA HIS A 241 76.64 -5.15 -17.40
C HIS A 241 75.37 -5.95 -17.02
N LEU A 242 74.39 -5.34 -16.37
CA LEU A 242 73.11 -5.99 -16.02
C LEU A 242 71.92 -5.10 -16.40
N ASP A 243 71.14 -5.54 -17.39
CA ASP A 243 69.87 -4.90 -17.74
C ASP A 243 68.75 -5.43 -16.84
N ILE A 244 68.08 -4.53 -16.12
CA ILE A 244 66.97 -4.86 -15.21
C ILE A 244 65.70 -4.23 -15.75
N ALA A 245 64.65 -5.03 -15.90
CA ALA A 245 63.29 -4.56 -16.18
C ALA A 245 62.39 -4.84 -14.97
N ALA A 246 61.63 -3.83 -14.53
CA ALA A 246 60.64 -4.00 -13.49
C ALA A 246 59.29 -4.40 -14.09
N TYR A 247 58.65 -5.42 -13.53
CA TYR A 247 57.26 -5.78 -13.80
C TYR A 247 56.48 -5.66 -12.49
N PHE A 248 55.64 -4.64 -12.38
CA PHE A 248 54.74 -4.49 -11.25
C PHE A 248 53.45 -5.27 -11.52
N ARG A 249 53.14 -6.20 -10.63
CA ARG A 249 51.83 -6.85 -10.55
C ARG A 249 51.33 -6.67 -9.12
N PRO A 250 50.28 -5.88 -8.89
CA PRO A 250 49.72 -5.72 -7.55
C PRO A 250 49.32 -7.11 -7.02
N LEU A 251 49.76 -7.43 -5.81
CA LEU A 251 49.43 -8.70 -5.17
C LEU A 251 48.01 -8.62 -4.63
N VAL A 252 47.08 -9.36 -5.25
CA VAL A 252 45.64 -9.37 -4.92
C VAL A 252 45.31 -10.32 -3.75
N ASN A 253 46.31 -10.97 -3.14
CA ASN A 253 46.08 -11.84 -1.99
C ASN A 253 46.10 -11.04 -0.69
N VAL A 254 44.92 -10.64 -0.23
CA VAL A 254 44.66 -10.37 1.19
C VAL A 254 43.89 -11.57 1.75
N SER A 255 44.57 -12.71 1.84
CA SER A 255 44.18 -13.82 2.71
C SER A 255 45.45 -14.37 3.33
N GLY A 256 45.91 -13.66 4.36
CA GLY A 256 46.74 -14.23 5.41
C GLY A 256 45.85 -14.78 6.53
N ASP A 257 44.79 -15.51 6.15
CA ASP A 257 44.04 -16.53 6.89
C ASP A 257 43.17 -17.30 5.89
#